data_AF-A0A9D8MUQ2-F1
#
_entry.id   AF-A0A9D8MUQ2-F1
#
_cell.length_a   1.000
_cell.length_b   1.000
_cell.length_c   1.000
_cell.angle_alpha   90.00
_cell.angle_beta   90.00
_cell.angle_gamma   90.00
#
_symmetry.space_group_name_H-M   'P 1'
#
loop_
_entity.id
_entity.type
_entity.pdbx_description
1 polymer ?
#
loop_
_entity_poly.entity_id
_entity_poly.type
_entity_poly.pdbx_seq_one_letter_code
_entity_poly.pdbx_strand_id
1 'polypeptide(L)'
;MDYNKQKFERLFKDNYPHMYRMAFSLVENVDDAKDAVHQVFVRMWSSKPEISEDSIRGYLLAATRNQCLHILRDKQLQRRLKEEL
;
A
#
# COMPACT_ATOMS: atom_id res chain seq x y z
N MET A 1 15.66 10.94 -3.51
CA MET A 1 14.87 11.78 -2.57
C MET A 1 15.50 11.73 -1.19
N ASP A 2 15.59 12.84 -0.45
CA ASP A 2 15.95 12.84 0.98
C ASP A 2 14.75 12.35 1.84
N TYR A 3 14.96 11.35 2.70
CA TYR A 3 13.92 10.74 3.55
C TYR A 3 14.09 11.14 5.01
N ASN A 4 13.59 12.32 5.35
CA ASN A 4 13.43 12.77 6.73
C ASN A 4 11.98 12.66 7.20
N LYS A 5 11.76 12.77 8.51
CA LYS A 5 10.44 12.60 9.14
C LYS A 5 9.39 13.56 8.57
N GLN A 6 9.73 14.84 8.40
CA GLN A 6 8.78 15.86 7.92
C GLN A 6 8.33 15.57 6.48
N LYS A 7 9.27 15.19 5.61
CA LYS A 7 8.94 14.86 4.23
C LYS A 7 8.07 13.62 4.13
N PHE A 8 8.34 12.61 4.95
CA PHE A 8 7.53 11.40 4.99
C PHE A 8 6.10 11.68 5.48
N GLU A 9 5.94 12.49 6.54
CA GLU A 9 4.62 12.91 7.01
C GLU A 9 3.83 13.66 5.92
N ARG A 10 4.50 14.51 5.15
CA ARG A 10 3.89 15.22 4.03
C ARG A 10 3.48 14.25 2.91
N LEU A 11 4.39 13.36 2.48
CA LEU A 11 4.09 12.33 1.50
C LEU A 11 2.91 11.46 1.92
N PHE A 12 2.84 11.10 3.20
CA PHE A 12 1.72 10.35 3.76
C PHE A 12 0.42 11.13 3.63
N LYS A 13 0.35 12.34 4.19
CA LYS A 13 -0.88 13.17 4.18
C LYS A 13 -1.37 13.44 2.75
N ASP A 14 -0.46 13.75 1.83
CA ASP A 14 -0.79 14.14 0.46
C ASP A 14 -1.27 12.94 -0.39
N ASN A 15 -0.77 11.72 -0.12
CA ASN A 15 -1.06 10.55 -0.95
C ASN A 15 -2.06 9.57 -0.33
N TYR A 16 -2.19 9.53 1.00
CA TYR A 16 -3.05 8.58 1.70
C TYR A 16 -4.49 8.54 1.17
N PRO A 17 -5.20 9.67 0.95
CA PRO A 17 -6.58 9.63 0.46
C PRO A 17 -6.72 9.01 -0.94
N HIS A 18 -5.70 9.10 -1.79
CA HIS A 18 -5.71 8.51 -3.13
C HIS A 18 -5.38 7.02 -3.07
N MET A 19 -4.37 6.66 -2.29
CA MET A 19 -3.99 5.26 -2.07
C MET A 19 -5.13 4.49 -1.39
N TYR A 20 -5.75 5.07 -0.35
CA TYR A 20 -6.88 4.45 0.36
C TYR A 20 -8.09 4.23 -0.56
N ARG A 21 -8.49 5.24 -1.35
CA ARG A 21 -9.61 5.09 -2.28
C ARG A 21 -9.36 3.97 -3.30
N MET A 22 -8.15 3.91 -3.86
CA MET A 22 -7.77 2.83 -4.77
C MET A 22 -7.78 1.48 -4.06
N ALA A 23 -7.15 1.39 -2.89
CA ALA A 23 -7.08 0.14 -2.12
C ALA A 23 -8.47 -0.38 -1.78
N PHE A 24 -9.34 0.49 -1.25
CA PHE A 24 -10.72 0.15 -0.90
C PHE A 24 -11.52 -0.32 -2.12
N SER A 25 -11.34 0.30 -3.29
CA SER A 25 -12.00 -0.15 -4.52
C SER A 25 -11.53 -1.52 -5.02
N LEU A 26 -10.37 -2.02 -4.55
CA LEU A 26 -9.83 -3.31 -4.95
C LEU A 26 -10.15 -4.42 -3.94
N VAL A 27 -10.06 -4.12 -2.64
CA VAL A 27 -10.19 -5.13 -1.57
C VAL A 27 -11.57 -5.14 -0.91
N GLU A 28 -12.38 -4.09 -1.12
CA GLU A 28 -13.74 -3.94 -0.59
C GLU A 28 -13.85 -4.16 0.94
N ASN A 29 -12.76 -3.92 1.65
CA ASN A 29 -12.65 -4.09 3.09
C ASN A 29 -11.85 -2.92 3.68
N VAL A 30 -12.40 -2.30 4.72
CA VAL A 30 -11.81 -1.09 5.32
C VAL A 30 -10.45 -1.38 5.95
N ASP A 31 -10.32 -2.49 6.67
CA ASP A 31 -9.10 -2.83 7.40
C ASP A 31 -7.98 -3.25 6.44
N ASP A 32 -8.29 -4.10 5.45
CA ASP A 32 -7.33 -4.46 4.40
C ASP A 32 -6.86 -3.23 3.61
N ALA A 33 -7.77 -2.29 3.31
CA ALA A 33 -7.41 -1.10 2.56
C ALA A 33 -6.47 -0.20 3.36
N LYS A 34 -6.73 -0.03 4.66
CA LYS A 34 -5.84 0.71 5.57
C LYS A 34 -4.49 0.00 5.70
N ASP A 35 -4.51 -1.32 5.89
CA ASP A 35 -3.31 -2.12 6.05
C ASP A 35 -2.44 -2.11 4.78
N ALA A 36 -3.06 -2.20 3.60
CA ALA A 36 -2.34 -2.10 2.33
C ALA A 36 -1.55 -0.80 2.21
N VAL A 37 -2.19 0.34 2.50
CA VAL A 37 -1.52 1.65 2.49
C VAL A 37 -0.44 1.71 3.57
N HIS A 38 -0.72 1.21 4.77
CA HIS A 38 0.21 1.21 5.88
C HIS A 38 1.49 0.42 5.55
N GLN A 39 1.35 -0.80 5.02
CA GLN A 39 2.48 -1.65 4.65
C GLN A 39 3.36 -1.00 3.57
N VAL A 40 2.77 -0.29 2.60
CA VAL A 40 3.54 0.46 1.59
C VAL A 40 4.38 1.55 2.25
N PHE A 41 3.80 2.32 3.17
CA PHE A 41 4.53 3.39 3.86
C PHE A 41 5.61 2.84 4.80
N VAL A 42 5.34 1.75 5.53
CA VAL A 42 6.35 1.06 6.35
C VAL A 42 7.52 0.61 5.47
N ARG A 43 7.22 -0.07 4.36
CA ARG A 43 8.24 -0.52 3.41
C ARG A 43 9.06 0.64 2.86
N MET A 44 8.39 1.72 2.44
CA MET A 44 9.07 2.92 1.92
C MET A 44 9.99 3.54 2.97
N TRP A 45 9.55 3.62 4.23
CA TRP A 45 10.36 4.18 5.33
C TRP A 45 11.60 3.33 5.63
N SER A 46 11.45 2.00 5.60
CA SER A 46 12.55 1.07 5.85
C SER A 46 13.54 0.99 4.69
N SER A 47 13.04 0.92 3.45
CA SER A 47 13.91 0.70 2.27
C SER A 47 14.42 1.98 1.64
N LYS A 48 13.82 3.15 1.95
CA LYS A 48 14.19 4.48 1.42
C LYS A 48 14.56 4.46 -0.07
N PRO A 49 13.64 4.01 -0.94
CA PRO A 49 13.98 3.70 -2.32
C PRO A 49 14.45 4.96 -3.07
N GLU A 50 15.41 4.81 -3.96
CA GLU A 50 15.93 5.92 -4.75
C GLU A 50 14.96 6.27 -5.89
N ILE A 51 13.98 7.13 -5.57
CA ILE A 51 12.91 7.56 -6.47
C ILE A 51 12.93 9.09 -6.51
N SER A 52 12.68 9.65 -7.70
CA SER A 52 12.51 11.10 -7.87
C SER A 52 11.18 11.57 -7.25
N GLU A 53 11.10 12.85 -6.90
CA GLU A 53 9.86 13.41 -6.36
C GLU A 53 8.71 13.32 -7.37
N ASP A 54 8.99 13.52 -8.65
CA ASP A 54 7.97 13.41 -9.72
C ASP A 54 7.42 12.00 -9.86
N SER A 55 8.22 10.98 -9.54
CA SER A 55 7.84 9.56 -9.69
C SER A 55 7.21 8.97 -8.43
N ILE A 56 7.32 9.61 -7.26
CA ILE A 56 6.93 9.00 -5.98
C ILE A 56 5.45 8.65 -5.92
N ARG A 57 4.59 9.51 -6.48
CA ARG A 57 3.15 9.28 -6.48
C ARG A 57 2.77 8.04 -7.30
N GLY A 58 3.38 7.89 -8.48
CA GLY A 58 3.20 6.72 -9.33
C GLY A 58 3.66 5.45 -8.63
N TYR A 59 4.84 5.51 -7.99
CA TYR A 59 5.37 4.41 -7.19
C TYR A 59 4.42 4.01 -6.05
N LEU A 60 3.93 4.98 -5.26
CA LEU A 60 3.04 4.72 -4.12
C LEU A 60 1.73 4.05 -4.54
N LEU A 61 1.12 4.51 -5.63
CA LEU A 61 -0.11 3.91 -6.17
C LEU A 61 0.15 2.49 -6.71
N ALA A 62 1.25 2.29 -7.43
CA ALA A 62 1.63 0.96 -7.94
C ALA A 62 1.92 -0.02 -6.81
N ALA A 63 2.67 0.41 -5.79
CA ALA A 63 2.96 -0.39 -4.60
C ALA A 63 1.69 -0.74 -3.83
N THR A 64 0.76 0.21 -3.68
CA THR A 64 -0.54 -0.03 -3.03
C THR A 64 -1.36 -1.06 -3.80
N ARG A 65 -1.46 -0.91 -5.12
CA ARG A 65 -2.16 -1.89 -5.97
C ARG A 65 -1.57 -3.28 -5.82
N ASN A 66 -0.24 -3.40 -5.83
CA ASN A 66 0.44 -4.68 -5.66
C ASN A 66 0.15 -5.30 -4.29
N GLN A 67 0.11 -4.49 -3.22
CA GLN A 67 -0.24 -4.95 -1.89
C GLN A 67 -1.70 -5.43 -1.80
N CYS A 68 -2.64 -4.72 -2.44
CA CYS A 68 -4.02 -5.19 -2.53
C CYS A 68 -4.13 -6.54 -3.25
N LEU A 69 -3.41 -6.71 -4.37
CA LEU A 69 -3.39 -7.98 -5.10
C LEU A 69 -2.78 -9.11 -4.27
N HIS A 70 -1.78 -8.82 -3.43
CA HIS A 70 -1.22 -9.78 -2.49
C HIS A 70 -2.28 -10.23 -1.48
N ILE A 71 -2.95 -9.28 -0.82
CA ILE A 71 -4.03 -9.56 0.16
C ILE A 71 -5.11 -10.43 -0.46
N LEU A 72 -5.57 -10.11 -1.68
CA LEU A 72 -6.60 -10.88 -2.38
C LEU A 72 -6.16 -12.31 -2.68
N ARG A 73 -4.90 -12.51 -3.11
CA ARG A 73 -4.34 -13.85 -3.35
C ARG A 73 -4.25 -14.67 -2.07
N ASP A 74 -3.79 -14.07 -0.98
CA ASP A 74 -3.71 -14.74 0.32
C ASP A 74 -5.09 -15.15 0.81
N LYS A 75 -6.08 -14.25 0.73
CA LYS A 75 -7.46 -14.56 1.10
C LYS A 75 -8.04 -15.69 0.27
N GLN A 76 -7.76 -15.71 -1.04
CA GLN A 76 -8.19 -16.79 -1.91
C GLN A 76 -7.56 -18.13 -1.51
N LEU A 77 -6.26 -18.15 -1.20
CA LEU A 77 -5.56 -19.35 -0.74
C LEU A 77 -6.14 -19.85 0.60
N GLN A 78 -6.32 -18.95 1.56
CA GLN A 78 -6.90 -19.28 2.87
C GLN A 78 -8.31 -19.84 2.75
N ARG A 79 -9.12 -19.32 1.81
CA ARG A 79 -10.45 -19.85 1.54
C ARG A 79 -10.40 -21.28 0.99
N ARG A 80 -9.53 -21.56 0.01
CA ARG A 80 -9.38 -22.92 -0.55
C ARG A 80 -8.94 -23.94 0.50
N LEU A 81 -7.95 -23.59 1.32
CA LEU A 81 -7.48 -24.47 2.39
C LEU A 81 -8.58 -24.78 3.42
N LYS A 82 -9.48 -23.83 3.69
CA LYS A 82 -10.64 -24.05 4.56
C LYS A 82 -11.73 -24.91 3.92
N GLU A 83 -11.82 -24.95 2.59
CA GLU A 83 -12.78 -25.78 1.86
C GLU A 83 -12.29 -27.24 1.71
N GLU A 84 -10.98 -27.48 1.87
CA GLU A 84 -10.35 -28.82 1.82
C GLU A 84 -10.23 -29.53 3.19
N LEU A 85 -10.55 -28.83 4.29
CA LEU A 85 -10.57 -29.34 5.67
C LEU A 85 -11.99 -29.62 6.15
#